data_AF-A0A182ALW1-F1
#
_entry.id   AF-A0A182ALW1-F1
#
_cell.length_a   1.000
_cell.length_b   1.000
_cell.length_c   1.000
_cell.angle_alpha   90.00
_cell.angle_beta   90.00
_cell.angle_gamma   90.00
#
_symmetry.space_group_name_H-M   'P 1'
#
loop_
_entity.id
_entity.type
_entity.pdbx_description
1 polymer ?
#
loop_
_entity_poly.entity_id
_entity_poly.type
_entity_poly.pdbx_seq_one_letter_code
_entity_poly.pdbx_strand_id
1 'polypeptide(L)'
;MDLSQLPASPAPGLVNLVVEIPAGSRNKYEYNAAAGVMALDRVLHSSVRYPFDYGFVPNTLADDGAPLDAMVIMEEPTFAGCLIRSRPIGILDMVDSGAHDGKLLCVPEAGFRHQQIRSIRQIAPNTLEEVAEFFRTYKNMEGRVTQIQGWLDADAVPALLEHCIGAAEQGGGS
;
A
#
# COMPACT_ATOMS: atom_id res chain seq x y z
N MET A 1 -1.72 14.13 -13.27
CA MET A 1 -2.13 14.47 -11.89
C MET A 1 -0.90 14.97 -11.16
N ASP A 2 -0.91 16.18 -10.59
CA ASP A 2 0.22 16.68 -9.78
C ASP A 2 0.09 16.17 -8.33
N LEU A 3 1.08 15.38 -7.89
CA LEU A 3 1.11 14.78 -6.55
C LEU A 3 1.93 15.62 -5.54
N SER A 4 2.64 16.65 -6.01
CA SER A 4 3.56 17.45 -5.16
C SER A 4 2.85 18.15 -4.01
N GLN A 5 1.57 18.45 -4.17
CA GLN A 5 0.74 19.15 -3.18
C GLN A 5 0.00 18.18 -2.23
N LEU A 6 0.13 16.87 -2.40
CA LEU A 6 -0.56 15.88 -1.58
C LEU A 6 0.33 15.47 -0.39
N PRO A 7 0.06 15.95 0.84
CA PRO A 7 0.86 15.53 1.98
C PRO A 7 0.73 14.02 2.21
N ALA A 8 1.82 13.35 2.56
CA ALA A 8 1.79 11.93 2.94
C ALA A 8 0.81 11.70 4.12
N SER A 9 0.88 12.54 5.15
CA SER A 9 -0.03 12.53 6.29
C SER A 9 -0.90 13.80 6.32
N PRO A 10 -2.17 13.74 5.90
CA PRO A 10 -3.06 14.90 5.85
C PRO A 10 -3.58 15.35 7.22
N ALA A 11 -3.56 14.46 8.22
CA ALA A 11 -3.98 14.73 9.60
C ALA A 11 -3.37 13.68 10.55
N PRO A 12 -3.30 13.93 11.86
CA PRO A 12 -2.74 12.97 12.82
C PRO A 12 -3.37 11.58 12.71
N GLY A 13 -2.54 10.56 12.50
CA GLY A 13 -2.97 9.17 12.37
C GLY A 13 -3.66 8.83 11.05
N LEU A 14 -3.61 9.70 10.04
CA LEU A 14 -4.09 9.42 8.69
C LEU A 14 -2.96 9.50 7.68
N VAL A 15 -3.13 8.77 6.58
CA VAL A 15 -2.29 8.84 5.37
C VAL A 15 -3.18 9.13 4.15
N ASN A 16 -2.63 9.83 3.18
CA ASN A 16 -3.19 9.83 1.83
C ASN A 16 -2.70 8.59 1.09
N LEU A 17 -3.60 7.94 0.35
CA LEU A 17 -3.26 6.84 -0.55
C LEU A 17 -3.79 7.16 -1.95
N VAL A 18 -2.93 7.05 -2.96
CA VAL A 18 -3.34 7.09 -4.37
C VAL A 18 -3.48 5.65 -4.85
N VAL A 19 -4.69 5.24 -5.19
CA VAL A 19 -5.00 3.87 -5.63
C VAL A 19 -4.42 3.65 -7.01
N GLU A 20 -3.62 2.60 -7.16
CA GLU A 20 -3.16 2.12 -8.45
C GLU A 20 -4.02 0.97 -8.94
N ILE A 21 -4.34 0.03 -8.05
CA ILE A 21 -4.94 -1.24 -8.42
C ILE A 21 -6.20 -1.44 -7.56
N PRO A 22 -7.40 -1.29 -8.15
CA PRO A 22 -8.63 -1.60 -7.45
C PRO A 22 -8.70 -3.07 -7.04
N ALA A 23 -9.33 -3.35 -5.91
CA ALA A 23 -9.57 -4.69 -5.42
C ALA A 23 -10.23 -5.57 -6.50
N GLY A 24 -9.81 -6.84 -6.58
CA GLY A 24 -10.26 -7.77 -7.61
C GLY A 24 -9.57 -7.60 -8.97
N SER A 25 -8.73 -6.60 -9.18
CA SER A 25 -7.98 -6.45 -10.43
C SER A 25 -6.82 -7.47 -10.53
N ARG A 26 -6.58 -7.92 -11.76
CA ARG A 26 -5.36 -8.65 -12.17
C ARG A 26 -4.40 -7.75 -12.96
N ASN A 27 -4.88 -6.60 -13.40
CA ASN A 27 -4.06 -5.58 -14.06
C ASN A 27 -3.32 -4.81 -12.96
N LYS A 28 -1.99 -4.90 -12.99
CA LYS A 28 -1.11 -4.07 -12.18
C LYS A 28 -0.89 -2.76 -12.93
N TYR A 29 -1.65 -1.75 -12.55
CA TYR A 29 -1.37 -0.38 -12.97
C TYR A 29 -0.28 0.21 -12.09
N GLU A 30 0.40 1.22 -12.59
CA GLU A 30 1.28 2.09 -11.81
C GLU A 30 1.08 3.55 -12.24
N TYR A 31 1.37 4.48 -11.35
CA TYR A 31 1.43 5.88 -11.69
C TYR A 31 2.75 6.21 -12.41
N ASN A 32 2.65 6.60 -13.69
CA ASN A 32 3.79 7.09 -14.44
C ASN A 32 4.03 8.58 -14.14
N ALA A 33 5.04 8.88 -13.31
CA ALA A 33 5.35 10.25 -12.90
C ALA A 33 5.77 11.17 -14.06
N ALA A 34 6.46 10.65 -15.08
CA ALA A 34 6.91 11.44 -16.22
C ALA A 34 5.75 11.88 -17.13
N ALA A 35 4.76 11.02 -17.32
CA ALA A 35 3.57 11.29 -18.13
C ALA A 35 2.40 11.85 -17.31
N GLY A 36 2.43 11.71 -15.98
CA GLY A 36 1.39 12.16 -15.07
C GLY A 36 0.07 11.39 -15.17
N VAL A 37 0.12 10.12 -15.60
CA VAL A 37 -1.05 9.25 -15.86
C VAL A 37 -0.85 7.84 -15.30
N MET A 38 -1.95 7.11 -15.06
CA MET A 38 -1.88 5.69 -14.71
C MET A 38 -1.55 4.88 -15.97
N ALA A 39 -0.53 4.04 -15.89
CA ALA A 39 -0.10 3.15 -16.95
C ALA A 39 -0.31 1.69 -16.53
N LEU A 40 -0.59 0.81 -17.48
CA LEU A 40 -0.56 -0.64 -17.22
C LEU A 40 0.91 -1.09 -17.23
N ASP A 41 1.45 -1.46 -16.07
CA ASP A 41 2.78 -2.08 -15.97
C ASP A 41 2.73 -3.49 -16.55
N ARG A 42 1.86 -4.34 -15.98
CA ARG A 42 1.64 -5.70 -16.45
C ARG A 42 0.31 -6.29 -16.01
N VAL A 43 -0.05 -7.42 -16.61
CA VAL A 43 -1.09 -8.31 -16.09
C VAL A 43 -0.38 -9.39 -15.26
N LEU A 44 -0.85 -9.64 -14.04
CA LEU A 44 -0.23 -10.67 -13.18
C LEU A 44 -0.19 -12.03 -13.91
N HIS A 45 0.95 -12.71 -13.86
CA HIS A 45 1.11 -14.01 -14.55
C HIS A 45 0.24 -15.08 -13.89
N SER A 46 0.20 -15.09 -12.56
CA SER A 46 -0.64 -15.96 -11.75
C SER A 46 -2.13 -15.58 -11.88
N SER A 47 -3.02 -16.56 -11.75
CA SER A 47 -4.48 -16.35 -11.72
C SER A 47 -4.99 -15.84 -10.36
N VAL A 48 -4.29 -14.85 -9.81
CA VAL A 48 -4.63 -14.18 -8.54
C VAL A 48 -5.10 -12.76 -8.82
N ARG A 49 -5.77 -12.16 -7.83
CA ARG A 49 -6.32 -10.80 -7.89
C ARG A 49 -5.95 -10.08 -6.61
N TYR A 50 -5.74 -8.77 -6.69
CA TYR A 50 -5.46 -7.96 -5.51
C TYR A 50 -6.64 -8.05 -4.52
N PRO A 51 -6.39 -8.39 -3.24
CA PRO A 51 -7.46 -8.59 -2.25
C PRO A 51 -8.15 -7.28 -1.87
N PHE A 52 -7.41 -6.17 -1.90
CA PHE A 52 -7.86 -4.84 -1.49
C PHE A 52 -7.39 -3.79 -2.51
N ASP A 53 -7.95 -2.57 -2.38
CA ASP A 53 -7.45 -1.43 -3.14
C ASP A 53 -6.00 -1.19 -2.74
N TYR A 54 -5.12 -1.16 -3.73
CA TYR A 54 -3.68 -1.08 -3.55
C TYR A 54 -3.15 0.16 -4.23
N GLY A 55 -2.16 0.79 -3.62
CA GLY A 55 -1.40 1.87 -4.23
C GLY A 55 -0.33 2.35 -3.28
N PHE A 56 -0.08 3.65 -3.29
CA PHE A 56 1.04 4.21 -2.55
C PHE A 56 0.67 5.48 -1.77
N VAL A 57 1.49 5.79 -0.77
CA VAL A 57 1.44 7.05 -0.03
C VAL A 57 2.29 8.10 -0.77
N PRO A 58 1.72 9.20 -1.28
CA PRO A 58 2.46 10.20 -2.04
C PRO A 58 3.50 10.89 -1.15
N ASN A 59 4.60 11.36 -1.78
CA ASN A 59 5.69 12.08 -1.11
C ASN A 59 6.32 11.27 0.04
N THR A 60 6.57 9.99 -0.21
CA THR A 60 7.30 9.07 0.65
C THR A 60 8.34 8.32 -0.18
N LEU A 61 9.37 7.78 0.46
CA LEU A 61 10.40 6.96 -0.16
C LEU A 61 10.74 5.78 0.76
N ALA A 62 10.46 4.56 0.33
CA ALA A 62 10.77 3.33 1.03
C ALA A 62 12.16 2.80 0.66
N ASP A 63 12.60 1.74 1.36
CA ASP A 63 13.94 1.17 1.22
C ASP A 63 14.18 0.48 -0.14
N ASP A 64 13.12 0.16 -0.88
CA ASP A 64 13.17 -0.36 -2.24
C ASP A 64 13.31 0.74 -3.32
N GLY A 65 13.31 2.01 -2.90
CA GLY A 65 13.41 3.17 -3.78
C GLY A 65 12.09 3.60 -4.41
N ALA A 66 10.97 3.00 -4.04
CA ALA A 66 9.63 3.39 -4.46
C ALA A 66 8.88 4.15 -3.34
N PRO A 67 7.76 4.82 -3.64
CA PRO A 67 6.87 5.33 -2.61
C PRO A 67 6.31 4.22 -1.71
N LEU A 68 6.03 4.52 -0.45
CA LEU A 68 5.53 3.57 0.53
C LEU A 68 4.21 2.95 0.07
N ASP A 69 4.22 1.63 -0.09
CA ASP A 69 3.05 0.85 -0.50
C ASP A 69 2.00 0.75 0.60
N ALA A 70 0.74 0.76 0.19
CA ALA A 70 -0.39 0.66 1.09
C ALA A 70 -1.61 -0.01 0.45
N MET A 71 -2.42 -0.65 1.30
CA MET A 71 -3.69 -1.29 0.96
C MET A 71 -4.81 -0.72 1.79
N VAL A 72 -6.00 -0.58 1.21
CA VAL A 72 -7.20 -0.09 1.92
C VAL A 72 -8.33 -1.12 1.82
N ILE A 73 -8.81 -1.55 2.98
CA ILE A 73 -10.00 -2.40 3.07
C ILE A 73 -11.23 -1.57 2.72
N MET A 74 -11.75 -1.76 1.51
CA MET A 74 -12.93 -1.08 0.98
C MET A 74 -14.12 -2.06 0.89
N GLU A 75 -15.34 -1.54 1.08
CA GLU A 75 -16.57 -2.32 0.86
C GLU A 75 -16.84 -2.53 -0.64
N GLU A 76 -16.52 -1.52 -1.44
CA GLU A 76 -16.62 -1.53 -2.90
C GLU A 76 -15.28 -1.05 -3.47
N PRO A 77 -14.71 -1.76 -4.47
CA PRO A 77 -13.47 -1.32 -5.10
C PRO A 77 -13.62 0.10 -5.66
N THR A 78 -12.60 0.93 -5.49
CA THR A 78 -12.61 2.28 -6.07
C THR A 78 -12.19 2.24 -7.54
N PHE A 79 -11.23 3.08 -7.94
CA PHE A 79 -10.72 3.18 -9.30
C PHE A 79 -9.25 3.63 -9.28
N ALA A 80 -8.50 3.29 -10.33
CA ALA A 80 -7.11 3.72 -10.46
C ALA A 80 -7.03 5.26 -10.56
N GLY A 81 -6.19 5.86 -9.74
CA GLY A 81 -6.06 7.30 -9.54
C GLY A 81 -6.97 7.87 -8.45
N CYS A 82 -7.74 7.05 -7.73
CA CYS A 82 -8.55 7.52 -6.60
C CYS A 82 -7.65 7.93 -5.42
N LEU A 83 -7.88 9.11 -4.84
CA LEU A 83 -7.25 9.54 -3.60
C LEU A 83 -8.12 9.16 -2.41
N ILE A 84 -7.58 8.36 -1.49
CA ILE A 84 -8.27 7.93 -0.27
C ILE A 84 -7.51 8.46 0.94
N ARG A 85 -8.21 9.14 1.85
CA ARG A 85 -7.72 9.38 3.21
C ARG A 85 -7.98 8.16 4.05
N SER A 86 -6.92 7.60 4.62
CA SER A 86 -6.96 6.29 5.23
C SER A 86 -6.27 6.29 6.58
N ARG A 87 -6.79 5.51 7.51
CA ARG A 87 -6.15 5.23 8.79
C ARG A 87 -5.35 3.94 8.66
N PRO A 88 -4.02 3.98 8.80
CA PRO A 88 -3.22 2.77 8.88
C PRO A 88 -3.48 2.05 10.21
N ILE A 89 -3.59 0.72 10.13
CA ILE A 89 -3.94 -0.15 11.26
C ILE A 89 -2.89 -1.24 11.52
N GLY A 90 -1.90 -1.37 10.64
CA GLY A 90 -0.76 -2.26 10.78
C GLY A 90 0.06 -2.33 9.48
N ILE A 91 1.05 -3.21 9.46
CA ILE A 91 2.02 -3.37 8.37
C ILE A 91 2.13 -4.86 8.03
N LEU A 92 2.05 -5.20 6.75
CA LEU A 92 2.53 -6.49 6.26
C LEU A 92 4.05 -6.38 6.12
N ASP A 93 4.77 -7.07 7.00
CA ASP A 93 6.23 -7.08 7.01
C ASP A 93 6.74 -8.08 5.97
N MET A 94 7.40 -7.56 4.93
CA MET A 94 7.80 -8.33 3.76
C MET A 94 9.19 -7.92 3.27
N VAL A 95 9.91 -8.89 2.74
CA VAL A 95 11.16 -8.69 2.00
C VAL A 95 10.96 -9.16 0.56
N ASP A 96 11.22 -8.27 -0.40
CA ASP A 96 11.26 -8.59 -1.83
C ASP A 96 12.67 -8.34 -2.36
N SER A 97 13.26 -9.37 -2.99
CA SER A 97 14.56 -9.24 -3.67
C SER A 97 15.70 -8.72 -2.77
N GLY A 98 15.59 -8.94 -1.45
CA GLY A 98 16.59 -8.54 -0.45
C GLY A 98 16.38 -7.14 0.14
N ALA A 99 15.39 -6.37 -0.32
CA ALA A 99 15.00 -5.09 0.26
C ALA A 99 13.76 -5.24 1.15
N HIS A 100 13.68 -4.42 2.19
CA HIS A 100 12.47 -4.31 3.01
C HIS A 100 11.36 -3.65 2.18
N ASP A 101 10.21 -4.30 2.10
CA ASP A 101 9.06 -3.89 1.29
C ASP A 101 7.78 -3.97 2.13
N GLY A 102 7.80 -3.27 3.26
CA GLY A 102 6.68 -3.20 4.19
C GLY A 102 5.48 -2.47 3.59
N LYS A 103 4.29 -3.07 3.71
CA LYS A 103 3.05 -2.50 3.13
C LYS A 103 2.07 -2.11 4.22
N LEU A 104 1.58 -0.88 4.22
CA LEU A 104 0.55 -0.47 5.16
C LEU A 104 -0.76 -1.21 4.87
N LEU A 105 -1.44 -1.68 5.91
CA LEU A 105 -2.86 -2.04 5.82
C LEU A 105 -3.67 -0.95 6.50
N CYS A 106 -4.66 -0.46 5.77
CA CYS A 106 -5.44 0.71 6.16
C CYS A 106 -6.94 0.45 6.06
N VAL A 107 -7.70 1.33 6.70
CA VAL A 107 -9.15 1.48 6.51
C VAL A 107 -9.49 2.91 6.09
N PRO A 108 -10.53 3.15 5.28
CA PRO A 108 -10.87 4.49 4.83
C PRO A 108 -11.41 5.35 5.98
N GLU A 109 -11.05 6.64 6.01
CA GLU A 109 -11.62 7.62 6.95
C GLU A 109 -13.14 7.74 6.76
N ALA A 110 -13.59 7.75 5.50
CA ALA A 110 -14.99 7.90 5.13
C ALA A 110 -15.86 6.64 5.37
N GLY A 111 -15.26 5.50 5.73
CA GLY A 111 -15.98 4.24 5.87
C GLY A 111 -16.73 4.13 7.19
N PHE A 112 -18.07 4.18 7.15
CA PHE A 112 -18.91 4.03 8.34
C PHE A 112 -18.62 2.73 9.13
N ARG A 113 -18.47 1.60 8.42
CA ARG A 113 -18.18 0.29 9.04
C ARG A 113 -16.79 0.21 9.68
N HIS A 114 -15.87 1.06 9.27
CA HIS A 114 -14.47 1.03 9.71
C HIS A 114 -14.16 2.07 10.80
N GLN A 115 -15.16 2.85 11.23
CA GLN A 115 -14.96 3.96 12.16
C GLN A 115 -14.31 3.56 13.48
N GLN A 116 -14.45 2.31 13.93
CA GLN A 116 -13.89 1.82 15.19
C GLN A 116 -12.59 1.00 15.02
N ILE A 117 -12.16 0.73 13.79
CA ILE A 117 -10.97 -0.08 13.53
C ILE A 117 -9.73 0.80 13.70
N ARG A 118 -8.83 0.38 14.60
CA ARG A 118 -7.58 1.05 14.95
C ARG A 118 -6.37 0.12 14.91
N SER A 119 -6.59 -1.19 14.85
CA SER A 119 -5.56 -2.21 14.91
C SER A 119 -5.92 -3.39 14.01
N ILE A 120 -4.91 -4.05 13.43
CA ILE A 120 -5.09 -5.31 12.70
C ILE A 120 -5.71 -6.41 13.57
N ARG A 121 -5.64 -6.32 14.90
CA ARG A 121 -6.29 -7.28 15.81
C ARG A 121 -7.81 -7.27 15.70
N GLN A 122 -8.38 -6.22 15.12
CA GLN A 122 -9.81 -6.11 14.84
C GLN A 122 -10.19 -6.67 13.46
N ILE A 123 -9.22 -7.11 12.67
CA ILE A 123 -9.42 -7.79 11.39
C ILE A 123 -9.41 -9.31 11.63
N ALA A 124 -10.24 -10.05 10.89
CA ALA A 124 -10.25 -11.49 10.99
C ALA A 124 -8.88 -12.07 10.60
N PRO A 125 -8.28 -12.98 11.40
CA PRO A 125 -6.97 -13.54 11.11
C PRO A 125 -6.87 -14.19 9.73
N ASN A 126 -7.94 -14.84 9.26
CA ASN A 126 -7.98 -15.44 7.93
C ASN A 126 -7.87 -14.40 6.81
N THR A 127 -8.45 -13.21 6.99
CA THR A 127 -8.32 -12.11 6.03
C THR A 127 -6.88 -11.60 5.96
N LEU A 128 -6.17 -11.53 7.10
CA LEU A 128 -4.75 -11.18 7.13
C LEU A 128 -3.89 -12.25 6.45
N GLU A 129 -4.20 -13.54 6.63
CA GLU A 129 -3.48 -14.62 5.96
C GLU A 129 -3.76 -14.66 4.45
N GLU A 130 -4.99 -14.38 4.00
CA GLU A 130 -5.31 -14.28 2.57
C GLU A 130 -4.47 -13.21 1.87
N VAL A 131 -4.27 -12.06 2.51
CA VAL A 131 -3.39 -10.99 1.99
C VAL A 131 -1.93 -11.44 2.00
N ALA A 132 -1.46 -12.06 3.08
CA ALA A 132 -0.09 -12.57 3.17
C ALA A 132 0.20 -13.62 2.09
N GLU A 133 -0.74 -14.56 1.86
CA GLU A 133 -0.64 -15.60 0.84
C GLU A 133 -0.66 -15.04 -0.57
N PHE A 134 -1.45 -13.98 -0.82
CA PHE A 134 -1.42 -13.26 -2.09
C PHE A 134 0.01 -12.75 -2.38
N PHE A 135 0.62 -12.01 -1.46
CA PHE A 135 1.98 -11.50 -1.68
C PHE A 135 3.03 -12.60 -1.73
N ARG A 136 2.84 -13.70 -0.99
CA ARG A 136 3.72 -14.87 -1.04
C ARG A 136 3.74 -15.56 -2.41
N THR A 137 2.68 -15.45 -3.19
CA THR A 137 2.49 -16.27 -4.41
C THR A 137 2.32 -15.50 -5.71
N TYR A 138 1.94 -14.21 -5.69
CA TYR A 138 1.56 -13.48 -6.91
C TYR A 138 2.69 -13.39 -7.96
N LYS A 139 3.95 -13.41 -7.53
CA LYS A 139 5.15 -13.37 -8.38
C LYS A 139 5.77 -14.76 -8.68
N ASN A 140 5.18 -15.86 -8.23
CA ASN A 140 5.76 -17.20 -8.43
C ASN A 140 5.96 -17.55 -9.92
N MET A 141 4.98 -17.22 -10.77
CA MET A 141 5.07 -17.41 -12.22
C MET A 141 5.98 -16.38 -12.93
N GLU A 142 6.50 -15.39 -12.21
CA GLU A 142 7.56 -14.47 -12.65
C GLU A 142 8.95 -14.97 -12.24
N GLY A 143 9.04 -16.12 -11.54
CA GLY A 143 10.30 -16.69 -11.05
C GLY A 143 10.91 -15.93 -9.88
N ARG A 144 10.14 -15.05 -9.22
CA ARG A 144 10.57 -14.29 -8.04
C ARG A 144 9.96 -14.86 -6.78
N VAL A 145 10.69 -14.74 -5.67
CA VAL A 145 10.26 -15.19 -4.35
C VAL A 145 10.26 -14.00 -3.41
N THR A 146 9.14 -13.80 -2.73
CA THR A 146 8.96 -12.82 -1.65
C THR A 146 8.92 -13.55 -0.31
N GLN A 147 9.41 -12.92 0.75
CA GLN A 147 9.40 -13.49 2.10
C GLN A 147 8.49 -12.66 3.01
N ILE A 148 7.44 -13.28 3.53
CA ILE A 148 6.55 -12.66 4.53
C ILE A 148 7.13 -12.94 5.92
N GLN A 149 7.48 -11.88 6.65
CA GLN A 149 7.95 -11.96 8.04
C GLN A 149 6.77 -11.98 9.03
N GLY A 150 5.63 -11.41 8.63
CA GLY A 150 4.40 -11.45 9.40
C GLY A 150 3.65 -10.13 9.35
N TRP A 151 2.88 -9.87 10.41
CA TRP A 151 2.11 -8.65 10.58
C TRP A 151 2.59 -7.87 11.80
N LEU A 152 2.85 -6.59 11.62
CA LEU A 152 3.10 -5.64 12.70
C LEU A 152 1.82 -4.83 12.94
N ASP A 153 1.54 -4.54 14.21
CA ASP A 153 0.33 -3.83 14.60
C ASP A 153 0.49 -2.30 14.42
N ALA A 154 -0.57 -1.54 14.70
CA ALA A 154 -0.66 -0.10 14.42
C ALA A 154 0.46 0.74 15.08
N ASP A 155 1.07 0.25 16.16
CA ASP A 155 2.17 0.90 16.88
C ASP A 155 3.48 0.97 16.07
N ALA A 156 3.68 0.08 15.09
CA ALA A 156 4.85 0.11 14.22
C ALA A 156 4.73 1.15 13.08
N VAL A 157 3.51 1.62 12.78
CA VAL A 157 3.24 2.52 11.65
C VAL A 157 3.95 3.86 11.74
N PRO A 158 3.94 4.59 12.88
CA PRO A 158 4.54 5.93 12.93
C PRO A 158 6.03 5.93 12.57
N ALA A 159 6.79 4.95 13.07
CA ALA A 159 8.22 4.84 12.80
C ALA A 159 8.51 4.60 11.30
N LEU A 160 7.75 3.72 10.65
CA LEU A 160 7.89 3.49 9.20
C LEU A 160 7.51 4.73 8.39
N LEU A 161 6.39 5.37 8.73
CA LEU A 161 5.91 6.53 7.99
C LEU A 161 6.88 7.73 8.12
N GLU A 162 7.38 8.00 9.32
CA GLU A 162 8.36 9.07 9.56
C GLU A 162 9.67 8.82 8.80
N HIS A 163 10.16 7.58 8.79
CA HIS A 163 11.33 7.17 8.00
C HIS A 163 11.11 7.46 6.52
N CYS A 164 9.99 7.01 5.95
CA CYS A 164 9.73 7.17 4.52
C CYS A 164 9.48 8.62 4.11
N ILE A 165 8.84 9.44 4.97
CA ILE A 165 8.67 10.88 4.71
C ILE A 165 10.03 11.58 4.74
N GLY A 166 10.84 11.32 5.77
CA GLY A 166 12.16 11.93 5.90
C GLY A 166 13.11 11.56 4.75
N ALA A 167 13.05 10.33 4.26
CA ALA A 167 13.82 9.88 3.11
C ALA A 167 13.42 10.61 1.81
N ALA A 168 12.12 10.84 1.58
CA ALA A 168 11.64 11.57 0.41
C ALA A 168 12.08 13.05 0.40
N GLU A 169 12.06 13.70 1.57
CA GLU A 169 12.52 15.09 1.71
C GLU A 169 14.01 15.26 1.42
N GLN A 170 14.83 14.26 1.80
CA GLN A 170 16.28 14.27 1.54
C GLN A 170 16.62 13.88 0.10
N GLY A 171 15.84 13.00 -0.52
CA GLY A 171 16.02 12.55 -1.91
C GLY A 171 15.55 13.57 -2.96
N GLY A 172 14.66 14.50 -2.61
CA GLY A 172 14.18 15.57 -3.50
C GLY A 172 15.14 16.75 -3.69
N GLY A 173 16.34 16.71 -3.09
CA GLY A 173 17.33 17.79 -3.06
C GLY A 173 18.50 17.67 -4.03
N SER A 174 18.48 16.74 -4.99
CA SER A 174 19.57 16.50 -5.96
C SER A 174 19.12 16.59 -7.41
#